data_AF-A0A8I5NAP1-F1
#
_entry.id   AF-A0A8I5NAP1-F1
#
_cell.length_a   1.000
_cell.length_b   1.000
_cell.length_c   1.000
_cell.angle_alpha   90.00
_cell.angle_beta   90.00
_cell.angle_gamma   90.00
#
_symmetry.space_group_name_H-M   'P 1'
#
loop_
_entity.id
_entity.type
_entity.pdbx_description
1 polymer ?
#
loop_
_entity_poly.entity_id
_entity_poly.type
_entity_poly.pdbx_seq_one_letter_code
_entity_poly.pdbx_strand_id
1 'polypeptide(L)'
;METRIWRRGPCLPGACASWCQSVMEGLLTRCRALPALATCSRQLSGYVPRRFHHCAPRGGRRLLLSRVFQPQNLREDQVLSLQDKFGDPTCKSQRLMLQVGLIYPASPGCYHLLPYTVRAMEKLVRVIDQEMQAIGGQKVNMPTLSPAELWQATNRWDLMGKELLRLRDRHGKEYCLGPTHEEAITALIAAQKKLSYKQLPFLLYQVTRKFRDEPRPRFGLLRGREFYMKDMYTFDSSPEAAQQTYNLVCDAYCSLFNRLGLRFVKVQADVGSIGGTMSHEFQLPVDVGEDRLAICPHCSFSANLETLDLSQMNCPACQGPLTETKGIEVGHTFYLGTKYSSIFNAQFTNVYGKQSLAEMGCYGLGVTRILAAAIEVLSTEDCVRWPSLLAPYQACLIPPKKGSKEAAASELIGQLCDHITEAVPQLHGEVLLDDRTHLTIGNRLKDANKFGYPFVIIAGKRALEDPAHFEVWCQNTGEVVFLTKDGVMDLLTQVQTI
;
A
#
# COMPACT_ATOMS: atom_id res chain seq x y z
N MET A 1 -1.60 10.22 -55.04
CA MET A 1 -0.56 9.79 -54.08
C MET A 1 -1.22 9.74 -52.71
N GLU A 2 -1.52 8.52 -52.28
CA GLU A 2 -2.51 8.21 -51.24
C GLU A 2 -1.96 8.34 -49.82
N THR A 3 -2.71 9.06 -48.99
CA THR A 3 -2.65 9.08 -47.53
C THR A 3 -3.17 7.76 -46.95
N ARG A 4 -2.28 6.96 -46.32
CA ARG A 4 -2.68 5.78 -45.55
C ARG A 4 -3.01 6.15 -44.11
N ILE A 5 -4.29 6.07 -43.80
CA ILE A 5 -4.91 6.10 -42.49
C ILE A 5 -4.55 4.80 -41.74
N TRP A 6 -3.82 4.90 -40.64
CA TRP A 6 -3.65 3.77 -39.71
C TRP A 6 -4.91 3.63 -38.84
N ARG A 7 -5.74 2.63 -39.17
CA ARG A 7 -6.85 2.19 -38.32
C ARG A 7 -6.27 1.56 -37.05
N ARG A 8 -6.66 2.09 -35.88
CA ARG A 8 -6.45 1.45 -34.57
C ARG A 8 -7.17 0.10 -34.56
N GLY A 9 -6.43 -0.99 -34.34
CA GLY A 9 -7.00 -2.29 -34.01
C GLY A 9 -7.60 -2.29 -32.59
N PRO A 10 -8.53 -3.21 -32.28
CA PRO A 10 -9.22 -3.25 -31.00
C PRO A 10 -8.25 -3.61 -29.86
N CYS A 11 -8.34 -2.86 -28.77
CA CYS A 11 -7.71 -3.22 -27.49
C CYS A 11 -8.23 -4.59 -27.04
N LEU A 12 -7.33 -5.54 -26.83
CA LEU A 12 -7.63 -6.84 -26.23
C LEU A 12 -8.24 -6.63 -24.82
N PRO A 13 -9.37 -7.27 -24.48
CA PRO A 13 -9.97 -7.16 -23.16
C PRO A 13 -9.07 -7.79 -22.09
N GLY A 14 -8.90 -7.08 -20.98
CA GLY A 14 -7.94 -7.39 -19.93
C GLY A 14 -8.26 -8.63 -19.07
N ALA A 15 -7.22 -9.38 -18.75
CA ALA A 15 -7.21 -10.44 -17.73
C ALA A 15 -7.33 -9.92 -16.28
N CYS A 16 -7.42 -8.60 -16.09
CA CYS A 16 -7.76 -7.98 -14.79
C CYS A 16 -9.24 -8.23 -14.42
N ALA A 17 -10.11 -8.40 -15.42
CA ALA A 17 -11.51 -8.74 -15.21
C ALA A 17 -11.68 -10.20 -14.73
N SER A 18 -10.96 -11.17 -15.30
CA SER A 18 -11.26 -12.59 -15.12
C SER A 18 -10.94 -13.18 -13.73
N TRP A 19 -9.97 -12.62 -13.00
CA TRP A 19 -9.58 -13.14 -11.67
C TRP A 19 -10.40 -12.52 -10.53
N CYS A 20 -10.71 -11.22 -10.59
CA CYS A 20 -11.73 -10.60 -9.73
C CYS A 20 -13.13 -11.16 -10.04
N GLN A 21 -13.42 -11.46 -11.31
CA GLN A 21 -14.62 -12.20 -11.71
C GLN A 21 -14.65 -13.60 -11.10
N SER A 22 -13.58 -14.39 -11.14
CA SER A 22 -13.61 -15.78 -10.61
C SER A 22 -14.03 -15.89 -9.13
N VAL A 23 -13.52 -15.00 -8.27
CA VAL A 23 -13.88 -14.98 -6.83
C VAL A 23 -15.27 -14.36 -6.60
N MET A 24 -15.66 -13.33 -7.37
CA MET A 24 -16.97 -12.68 -7.21
C MET A 24 -18.13 -13.34 -7.99
N GLU A 25 -17.87 -13.97 -9.13
CA GLU A 25 -18.85 -14.79 -9.87
C GLU A 25 -19.22 -16.02 -9.04
N GLY A 26 -18.28 -16.61 -8.30
CA GLY A 26 -18.58 -17.66 -7.32
C GLY A 26 -19.51 -17.18 -6.19
N LEU A 27 -19.46 -15.90 -5.82
CA LEU A 27 -20.28 -15.27 -4.80
C LEU A 27 -21.67 -14.88 -5.33
N LEU A 28 -21.75 -14.28 -6.52
CA LEU A 28 -23.00 -13.84 -7.15
C LEU A 28 -23.84 -15.01 -7.71
N THR A 29 -23.20 -16.09 -8.16
CA THR A 29 -23.91 -17.28 -8.67
C THR A 29 -24.63 -18.02 -7.55
N ARG A 30 -24.13 -17.95 -6.30
CA ARG A 30 -24.78 -18.55 -5.11
C ARG A 30 -25.99 -17.74 -4.63
N CYS A 31 -25.99 -16.41 -4.79
CA CYS A 31 -27.14 -15.58 -4.43
C CYS A 31 -28.32 -15.68 -5.42
N ARG A 32 -28.08 -16.14 -6.66
CA ARG A 32 -29.13 -16.29 -7.69
C ARG A 32 -29.88 -17.63 -7.67
N ALA A 33 -29.44 -18.62 -6.87
CA ALA A 33 -29.93 -19.99 -6.96
C ALA A 33 -30.24 -20.63 -5.59
N LEU A 34 -31.33 -20.24 -4.92
CA LEU A 34 -31.98 -21.07 -3.90
C LEU A 34 -33.50 -20.83 -3.88
N PRO A 35 -34.35 -21.86 -4.11
CA PRO A 35 -35.76 -21.83 -3.75
C PRO A 35 -35.97 -22.25 -2.29
N ALA A 36 -37.11 -21.82 -1.75
CA ALA A 36 -37.59 -22.04 -0.38
C ALA A 36 -37.49 -23.50 0.12
N LEU A 37 -37.19 -23.69 1.41
CA LEU A 37 -37.80 -24.72 2.28
C LEU A 37 -37.39 -24.57 3.77
N ALA A 38 -38.42 -24.33 4.59
CA ALA A 38 -38.74 -24.87 5.93
C ALA A 38 -37.65 -25.16 7.01
N THR A 39 -37.82 -24.44 8.13
CA THR A 39 -37.74 -24.84 9.54
C THR A 39 -37.10 -26.19 9.93
N CYS A 40 -36.07 -26.14 10.79
CA CYS A 40 -35.99 -27.03 11.94
C CYS A 40 -35.08 -26.47 13.05
N SER A 41 -35.67 -26.28 14.22
CA SER A 41 -35.03 -25.90 15.49
C SER A 41 -34.18 -27.04 16.06
N ARG A 42 -32.99 -26.76 16.59
CA ARG A 42 -32.39 -27.55 17.69
C ARG A 42 -31.57 -26.67 18.62
N GLN A 43 -32.01 -26.66 19.88
CA GLN A 43 -31.34 -26.10 21.05
C GLN A 43 -30.03 -26.83 21.32
N LEU A 44 -28.97 -26.08 21.65
CA LEU A 44 -27.88 -26.56 22.48
C LEU A 44 -27.50 -25.46 23.49
N SER A 45 -27.78 -25.75 24.75
CA SER A 45 -27.43 -24.96 25.92
C SER A 45 -25.95 -25.13 26.27
N GLY A 46 -25.24 -24.01 26.45
CA GLY A 46 -23.87 -23.98 26.97
C GLY A 46 -23.66 -22.74 27.83
N TYR A 47 -23.47 -22.96 29.13
CA TYR A 47 -23.30 -21.98 30.20
C TYR A 47 -22.04 -21.10 29.99
N VAL A 48 -22.16 -19.77 30.08
CA VAL A 48 -21.01 -18.83 30.10
C VAL A 48 -21.11 -17.96 31.36
N PRO A 49 -20.05 -17.80 32.17
CA PRO A 49 -20.13 -17.11 33.45
C PRO A 49 -20.17 -15.59 33.30
N ARG A 50 -21.05 -14.96 34.08
CA ARG A 50 -21.28 -13.52 34.17
C ARG A 50 -20.02 -12.77 34.60
N ARG A 51 -19.61 -11.75 33.82
CA ARG A 51 -18.78 -10.64 34.30
C ARG A 51 -19.56 -9.33 34.14
N PHE A 52 -19.41 -8.50 35.17
CA PHE A 52 -20.24 -7.35 35.52
C PHE A 52 -20.46 -6.34 34.40
N HIS A 53 -21.72 -5.97 34.21
CA HIS A 53 -22.18 -4.90 33.33
C HIS A 53 -21.90 -3.52 33.94
N HIS A 54 -20.99 -2.77 33.33
CA HIS A 54 -21.20 -1.34 33.15
C HIS A 54 -21.81 -1.13 31.76
N CYS A 55 -23.12 -0.92 31.72
CA CYS A 55 -23.84 -0.52 30.52
C CYS A 55 -23.46 0.92 30.17
N ALA A 56 -22.42 1.07 29.33
CA ALA A 56 -22.35 2.21 28.43
C ALA A 56 -23.41 2.03 27.32
N PRO A 57 -24.01 3.09 26.77
CA PRO A 57 -24.97 2.96 25.67
C PRO A 57 -24.29 2.27 24.49
N ARG A 58 -24.75 1.07 24.14
CA ARG A 58 -24.27 0.26 23.00
C ARG A 58 -24.86 0.80 21.69
N GLY A 59 -24.48 2.01 21.31
CA GLY A 59 -24.71 2.54 19.97
C GLY A 59 -23.41 3.15 19.48
N GLY A 60 -22.68 2.42 18.63
CA GLY A 60 -21.46 2.96 18.01
C GLY A 60 -21.80 4.27 17.27
N ARG A 61 -21.04 5.34 17.50
CA ARG A 61 -21.29 6.61 16.81
C ARG A 61 -20.99 6.43 15.31
N ARG A 62 -22.01 6.59 14.45
CA ARG A 62 -21.85 6.56 12.98
C ARG A 62 -20.72 7.49 12.53
N LEU A 63 -19.88 7.01 11.62
CA LEU A 63 -18.91 7.86 10.93
C LEU A 63 -19.63 8.66 9.86
N LEU A 64 -19.62 9.99 10.01
CA LEU A 64 -20.32 10.90 9.12
C LEU A 64 -19.32 11.59 8.20
N LEU A 65 -19.59 11.57 6.89
CA LEU A 65 -18.70 12.19 5.91
C LEU A 65 -18.54 13.70 6.14
N SER A 66 -19.58 14.40 6.60
CA SER A 66 -19.52 15.83 6.93
C SER A 66 -18.52 16.17 8.06
N ARG A 67 -18.14 15.17 8.86
CA ARG A 67 -17.21 15.32 10.00
C ARG A 67 -15.81 14.84 9.70
N VAL A 68 -15.56 14.27 8.51
CA VAL A 68 -14.21 13.92 8.09
C VAL A 68 -13.54 15.17 7.53
N PHE A 69 -12.38 15.53 8.07
CA PHE A 69 -11.57 16.59 7.48
C PHE A 69 -11.06 16.10 6.13
N GLN A 70 -11.68 16.61 5.08
CA GLN A 70 -11.28 16.37 3.72
C GLN A 70 -11.53 17.67 2.96
N PRO A 71 -10.49 18.30 2.37
CA PRO A 71 -10.71 19.36 1.41
C PRO A 71 -11.37 18.73 0.18
N GLN A 72 -12.70 18.61 0.23
CA GLN A 72 -13.47 17.87 -0.74
C GLN A 72 -13.44 18.60 -2.08
N ASN A 73 -13.16 17.84 -3.15
CA ASN A 73 -13.23 18.29 -4.53
C ASN A 73 -12.60 19.68 -4.71
N LEU A 74 -11.26 19.76 -4.59
CA LEU A 74 -10.58 20.92 -5.14
C LEU A 74 -11.10 21.05 -6.58
N ARG A 75 -11.79 22.15 -6.85
CA ARG A 75 -12.29 22.43 -8.19
C ARG A 75 -11.08 22.52 -9.11
N GLU A 76 -11.28 22.31 -10.40
CA GLU A 76 -10.17 22.39 -11.37
C GLU A 76 -9.39 23.71 -11.22
N ASP A 77 -10.04 24.83 -10.95
CA ASP A 77 -9.41 26.14 -10.66
C ASP A 77 -8.49 26.14 -9.43
N GLN A 78 -8.82 25.38 -8.39
CA GLN A 78 -7.99 25.29 -7.18
C GLN A 78 -6.80 24.35 -7.39
N VAL A 79 -6.98 23.30 -8.19
CA VAL A 79 -5.88 22.43 -8.61
C VAL A 79 -4.95 23.20 -9.54
N LEU A 80 -5.47 23.96 -10.50
CA LEU A 80 -4.70 24.88 -11.35
C LEU A 80 -3.92 25.91 -10.51
N SER A 81 -4.53 26.48 -9.46
CA SER A 81 -3.80 27.39 -8.56
C SER A 81 -2.66 26.71 -7.79
N LEU A 82 -2.81 25.42 -7.45
CA LEU A 82 -1.69 24.63 -6.90
C LEU A 82 -0.64 24.34 -7.97
N GLN A 83 -1.03 24.16 -9.24
CA GLN A 83 -0.11 23.98 -10.36
C GLN A 83 0.73 25.23 -10.59
N ASP A 84 0.13 26.42 -10.54
CA ASP A 84 0.85 27.68 -10.67
C ASP A 84 1.93 27.86 -9.58
N LYS A 85 1.70 27.29 -8.39
CA LYS A 85 2.63 27.38 -7.25
C LYS A 85 3.65 26.25 -7.17
N PHE A 86 3.27 25.02 -7.55
CA PHE A 86 4.05 23.80 -7.31
C PHE A 86 4.36 23.00 -8.58
N GLY A 87 3.99 23.52 -9.75
CA GLY A 87 4.16 22.89 -11.06
C GLY A 87 3.00 21.95 -11.43
N ASP A 88 2.91 21.65 -12.72
CA ASP A 88 1.91 20.71 -13.25
C ASP A 88 2.11 19.29 -12.71
N PRO A 89 1.03 18.51 -12.48
CA PRO A 89 1.16 17.13 -12.03
C PRO A 89 1.81 16.31 -13.13
N THR A 90 2.84 15.55 -12.79
CA THR A 90 3.65 14.81 -13.77
C THR A 90 3.18 13.37 -13.97
N CYS A 91 2.20 12.90 -13.17
CA CYS A 91 1.58 11.58 -13.29
C CYS A 91 0.11 11.55 -12.84
N LYS A 92 -0.60 10.47 -13.20
CA LYS A 92 -2.02 10.28 -12.90
C LYS A 92 -2.28 10.20 -11.40
N SER A 93 -1.48 9.43 -10.66
CA SER A 93 -1.58 9.28 -9.21
C SER A 93 -1.40 10.62 -8.50
N GLN A 94 -0.39 11.42 -8.84
CA GLN A 94 -0.22 12.76 -8.27
C GLN A 94 -1.44 13.65 -8.52
N ARG A 95 -1.94 13.71 -9.77
CA ARG A 95 -3.11 14.51 -10.12
C ARG A 95 -4.34 14.09 -9.33
N LEU A 96 -4.67 12.80 -9.32
CA LEU A 96 -5.84 12.27 -8.62
C LEU A 96 -5.73 12.52 -7.11
N MET A 97 -4.57 12.24 -6.52
CA MET A 97 -4.35 12.45 -5.08
C MET A 97 -4.48 13.91 -4.66
N LEU A 98 -4.08 14.87 -5.51
CA LEU A 98 -4.31 16.30 -5.27
C LEU A 98 -5.79 16.65 -5.42
N GLN A 99 -6.42 16.23 -6.53
CA GLN A 99 -7.82 16.55 -6.86
C GLN A 99 -8.82 16.12 -5.79
N VAL A 100 -8.65 14.91 -5.24
CA VAL A 100 -9.55 14.38 -4.20
C VAL A 100 -9.09 14.72 -2.77
N GLY A 101 -7.99 15.47 -2.61
CA GLY A 101 -7.48 15.89 -1.31
C GLY A 101 -6.86 14.75 -0.49
N LEU A 102 -6.19 13.79 -1.13
CA LEU A 102 -5.41 12.75 -0.44
C LEU A 102 -4.07 13.30 0.07
N ILE A 103 -3.44 14.17 -0.72
CA ILE A 103 -2.21 14.86 -0.34
C ILE A 103 -2.34 16.36 -0.56
N TYR A 104 -1.57 17.14 0.18
CA TYR A 104 -1.43 18.58 -0.03
C TYR A 104 0.04 18.99 0.01
N PRO A 105 0.57 19.74 -0.98
CA PRO A 105 1.97 20.14 -1.01
C PRO A 105 2.32 21.07 0.16
N ALA A 106 3.40 20.76 0.88
CA ALA A 106 3.93 21.61 1.96
C ALA A 106 5.15 22.42 1.50
N SER A 107 6.05 21.76 0.77
CA SER A 107 7.23 22.33 0.11
C SER A 107 7.61 21.42 -1.07
N PRO A 108 8.53 21.82 -1.97
CA PRO A 108 8.96 20.94 -3.07
C PRO A 108 9.39 19.56 -2.57
N GLY A 109 8.69 18.51 -3.01
CA GLY A 109 8.95 17.12 -2.60
C GLY A 109 8.44 16.71 -1.21
N CYS A 110 7.75 17.58 -0.47
CA CYS A 110 7.17 17.25 0.84
C CYS A 110 5.66 17.51 0.84
N TYR A 111 4.89 16.56 1.40
CA TYR A 111 3.43 16.57 1.34
C TYR A 111 2.82 16.35 2.72
N HIS A 112 1.75 17.06 3.03
CA HIS A 112 0.82 16.67 4.07
C HIS A 112 0.00 15.48 3.56
N LEU A 113 0.03 14.37 4.30
CA LEU A 113 -0.86 13.24 4.08
C LEU A 113 -2.18 13.53 4.82
N LEU A 114 -3.29 13.57 4.08
CA LEU A 114 -4.60 13.88 4.65
C LEU A 114 -5.28 12.61 5.21
N PRO A 115 -6.37 12.72 6.00
CA PRO A 115 -6.87 11.60 6.81
C PRO A 115 -7.12 10.29 6.05
N TYR A 116 -7.62 10.35 4.81
CA TYR A 116 -7.80 9.17 3.96
C TYR A 116 -6.47 8.47 3.65
N THR A 117 -5.45 9.25 3.28
CA THR A 117 -4.12 8.73 2.96
C THR A 117 -3.40 8.21 4.19
N VAL A 118 -3.51 8.91 5.33
CA VAL A 118 -2.96 8.41 6.60
C VAL A 118 -3.59 7.06 6.95
N ARG A 119 -4.92 6.93 6.82
CA ARG A 119 -5.62 5.68 7.09
C ARG A 119 -5.19 4.55 6.14
N ALA A 120 -5.09 4.82 4.83
CA ALA A 120 -4.60 3.84 3.86
C ALA A 120 -3.14 3.43 4.13
N MET A 121 -2.30 4.40 4.51
CA MET A 121 -0.91 4.16 4.88
C MET A 121 -0.80 3.28 6.12
N GLU A 122 -1.57 3.56 7.17
CA GLU A 122 -1.59 2.74 8.38
C GLU A 122 -2.04 1.31 8.09
N LYS A 123 -3.04 1.11 7.22
CA LYS A 123 -3.43 -0.22 6.75
C LYS A 123 -2.29 -0.93 6.04
N LEU A 124 -1.59 -0.25 5.12
CA LEU A 124 -0.42 -0.81 4.45
C LEU A 124 0.67 -1.19 5.44
N VAL A 125 0.94 -0.35 6.45
CA VAL A 125 1.89 -0.66 7.52
C VAL A 125 1.48 -1.91 8.29
N ARG A 126 0.19 -2.11 8.60
CA ARG A 126 -0.28 -3.33 9.26
C ARG A 126 -0.09 -4.58 8.40
N VAL A 127 -0.34 -4.51 7.10
CA VAL A 127 -0.08 -5.65 6.19
C VAL A 127 1.40 -5.97 6.14
N ILE A 128 2.25 -4.94 6.01
CA ILE A 128 3.70 -5.10 6.04
C ILE A 128 4.14 -5.73 7.36
N ASP A 129 3.62 -5.25 8.49
CA ASP A 129 3.94 -5.79 9.81
C ASP A 129 3.56 -7.27 9.92
N GLN A 130 2.39 -7.67 9.42
CA GLN A 130 1.96 -9.07 9.37
C GLN A 130 2.94 -9.94 8.56
N GLU A 131 3.33 -9.50 7.36
CA GLU A 131 4.27 -10.25 6.50
C GLU A 131 5.67 -10.34 7.14
N MET A 132 6.17 -9.24 7.71
CA MET A 132 7.49 -9.22 8.34
C MET A 132 7.52 -10.03 9.63
N GLN A 133 6.46 -9.98 10.45
CA GLN A 133 6.37 -10.77 11.68
C GLN A 133 6.15 -12.25 11.42
N ALA A 134 5.45 -12.62 10.34
CA ALA A 134 5.27 -14.02 9.95
C ALA A 134 6.59 -14.74 9.65
N ILE A 135 7.61 -14.01 9.17
CA ILE A 135 8.97 -14.54 8.96
C ILE A 135 9.90 -14.35 10.17
N GLY A 136 9.39 -13.96 11.34
CA GLY A 136 10.18 -13.74 12.55
C GLY A 136 10.81 -12.34 12.67
N GLY A 137 10.41 -11.40 11.82
CA GLY A 137 10.85 -10.01 11.88
C GLY A 137 10.40 -9.29 13.15
N GLN A 138 11.32 -8.56 13.77
CA GLN A 138 11.14 -7.83 15.01
C GLN A 138 11.16 -6.33 14.73
N LYS A 139 10.09 -5.64 15.12
CA LYS A 139 9.92 -4.22 14.83
C LYS A 139 10.68 -3.36 15.86
N VAL A 140 11.55 -2.49 15.36
CA VAL A 140 12.30 -1.48 16.12
C VAL A 140 11.92 -0.08 15.65
N ASN A 141 12.35 0.96 16.37
CA ASN A 141 12.18 2.35 15.97
C ASN A 141 13.49 3.10 16.22
N MET A 142 14.19 3.44 15.15
CA MET A 142 15.48 4.13 15.20
C MET A 142 15.30 5.63 14.98
N PRO A 143 16.12 6.48 15.62
CA PRO A 143 16.04 7.93 15.44
C PRO A 143 16.19 8.36 13.99
N THR A 144 15.41 9.37 13.58
CA THR A 144 15.60 10.06 12.30
C THR A 144 16.88 10.87 12.27
N LEU A 145 17.24 11.49 13.39
CA LEU A 145 18.50 12.22 13.56
C LEU A 145 19.64 11.23 13.77
N SER A 146 20.52 11.09 12.78
CA SER A 146 21.65 10.18 12.82
C SER A 146 22.96 10.96 13.02
N PRO A 147 23.80 10.60 14.00
CA PRO A 147 25.08 11.27 14.24
C PRO A 147 26.03 11.13 13.05
N ALA A 148 26.72 12.22 12.68
CA ALA A 148 27.65 12.23 11.55
C ALA A 148 28.78 11.20 11.70
N GLU A 149 29.21 10.91 12.93
CA GLU A 149 30.32 9.99 13.20
C GLU A 149 30.06 8.57 12.66
N LEU A 150 28.80 8.13 12.68
CA LEU A 150 28.40 6.84 12.13
C LEU A 150 28.60 6.77 10.62
N TRP A 151 28.18 7.82 9.90
CA TRP A 151 28.26 7.92 8.45
C TRP A 151 29.68 8.18 7.96
N GLN A 152 30.49 8.87 8.76
CA GLN A 152 31.91 9.06 8.50
C GLN A 152 32.66 7.73 8.61
N ALA A 153 32.33 6.88 9.59
CA ALA A 153 32.94 5.57 9.74
C ALA A 153 32.76 4.66 8.50
N THR A 154 31.65 4.82 7.77
CA THR A 154 31.38 4.08 6.52
C THR A 154 31.80 4.82 5.25
N ASN A 155 32.42 6.00 5.39
CA ASN A 155 32.72 6.94 4.30
C ASN A 155 31.48 7.41 3.51
N ARG A 156 30.26 7.08 3.97
CA ARG A 156 29.01 7.43 3.28
C ARG A 156 28.60 8.86 3.51
N TRP A 157 29.13 9.53 4.54
CA TRP A 157 28.88 10.95 4.79
C TRP A 157 29.16 11.78 3.54
N ASP A 158 30.35 11.65 2.95
CA ASP A 158 30.74 12.41 1.76
C ASP A 158 30.31 11.75 0.45
N LEU A 159 30.27 10.41 0.38
CA LEU A 159 29.82 9.69 -0.81
C LEU A 159 28.39 10.05 -1.21
N MET A 160 27.49 10.25 -0.24
CA MET A 160 26.10 10.65 -0.53
C MET A 160 25.96 12.09 -1.01
N GLY A 161 27.01 12.90 -0.91
CA GLY A 161 27.06 14.26 -1.44
C GLY A 161 25.87 15.12 -0.99
N LYS A 162 25.20 15.74 -1.98
CA LYS A 162 24.13 16.71 -1.74
C LYS A 162 22.79 16.08 -1.41
N GLU A 163 22.60 14.78 -1.65
CA GLU A 163 21.33 14.10 -1.32
C GLU A 163 21.17 13.87 0.20
N LEU A 164 22.28 13.91 0.95
CA LEU A 164 22.27 13.79 2.39
C LEU A 164 21.94 15.13 3.05
N LEU A 165 20.76 15.23 3.68
CA LEU A 165 20.40 16.41 4.48
C LEU A 165 21.22 16.45 5.77
N ARG A 166 22.20 17.35 5.83
CA ARG A 166 23.08 17.58 6.98
C ARG A 166 22.59 18.75 7.81
N LEU A 167 22.73 18.65 9.13
CA LEU A 167 22.36 19.70 10.08
C LEU A 167 23.40 19.79 11.21
N ARG A 168 23.39 20.92 11.91
CA ARG A 168 24.20 21.14 13.11
C ARG A 168 23.29 21.53 14.26
N ASP A 169 23.53 20.94 15.42
CA ASP A 169 22.81 21.33 16.63
C ASP A 169 23.37 22.63 17.24
N ARG A 170 22.75 23.08 18.34
CA ARG A 170 23.16 24.30 19.06
C ARG A 170 24.54 24.22 19.72
N HIS A 171 25.13 23.03 19.81
CA HIS A 171 26.47 22.77 20.35
C HIS A 171 27.50 22.55 19.23
N GLY A 172 27.11 22.70 17.97
CA GLY A 172 27.97 22.52 16.81
C GLY A 172 28.19 21.05 16.43
N LYS A 173 27.46 20.10 17.02
CA LYS A 173 27.54 18.69 16.65
C LYS A 173 26.77 18.44 15.36
N GLU A 174 27.39 17.64 14.47
CA GLU A 174 26.86 17.34 13.15
C GLU A 174 25.96 16.10 13.15
N TYR A 175 24.85 16.20 12.44
CA TYR A 175 23.90 15.13 12.23
C TYR A 175 23.43 15.12 10.78
N CYS A 176 22.83 14.03 10.35
CA CYS A 176 21.98 13.99 9.16
C CYS A 176 20.56 13.54 9.49
N LEU A 177 19.62 13.89 8.63
CA LEU A 177 18.32 13.24 8.61
C LEU A 177 18.47 11.94 7.83
N GLY A 178 18.28 10.80 8.50
CA GLY A 178 18.57 9.48 7.96
C GLY A 178 17.85 9.18 6.64
N PRO A 179 18.57 9.01 5.51
CA PRO A 179 17.99 8.52 4.26
C PRO A 179 17.76 6.99 4.28
N THR A 180 18.47 6.31 5.19
CA THR A 180 18.47 4.88 5.53
C THR A 180 19.23 4.70 6.86
N HIS A 181 19.37 3.47 7.37
CA HIS A 181 19.81 3.18 8.73
C HIS A 181 20.83 2.02 8.85
N GLU A 182 21.59 1.67 7.81
CA GLU A 182 22.60 0.58 7.88
C GLU A 182 23.62 0.82 9.01
N GLU A 183 24.12 2.04 9.15
CA GLU A 183 25.10 2.39 10.19
C GLU A 183 24.52 2.29 11.60
N ALA A 184 23.31 2.84 11.79
CA ALA A 184 22.67 2.94 13.09
C ALA A 184 22.32 1.56 13.66
N ILE A 185 21.77 0.67 12.83
CA ILE A 185 21.41 -0.67 13.26
C ILE A 185 22.65 -1.54 13.49
N THR A 186 23.69 -1.39 12.67
CA THR A 186 24.94 -2.14 12.87
C THR A 186 25.63 -1.72 14.15
N ALA A 187 25.69 -0.42 14.44
CA ALA A 187 26.21 0.10 15.69
C ALA A 187 25.41 -0.42 16.91
N LEU A 188 24.08 -0.52 16.79
CA LEU A 188 23.23 -1.10 17.84
C LEU A 188 23.56 -2.57 18.11
N ILE A 189 23.75 -3.38 17.06
CA ILE A 189 24.13 -4.79 17.19
C ILE A 189 25.54 -4.92 17.77
N ALA A 190 26.50 -4.13 17.29
CA ALA A 190 27.87 -4.11 17.81
C ALA A 190 27.95 -3.73 19.30
N ALA A 191 27.01 -2.92 19.79
CA ALA A 191 26.93 -2.56 21.21
C ALA A 191 26.50 -3.74 22.10
N GLN A 192 25.88 -4.80 21.55
CA GLN A 192 25.46 -5.96 22.32
C GLN A 192 26.66 -6.86 22.63
N LYS A 193 27.02 -6.95 23.91
CA LYS A 193 28.11 -7.83 24.35
C LYS A 193 27.65 -9.29 24.38
N LYS A 194 28.51 -10.21 23.92
CA LYS A 194 28.32 -11.67 24.00
C LYS A 194 27.17 -12.23 23.13
N LEU A 195 26.99 -11.70 21.93
CA LEU A 195 26.13 -12.36 20.94
C LEU A 195 26.66 -13.76 20.61
N SER A 196 25.76 -14.74 20.51
CA SER A 196 26.07 -16.12 20.13
C SER A 196 25.35 -16.49 18.84
N TYR A 197 25.95 -17.37 18.05
CA TYR A 197 25.34 -17.91 16.82
C TYR A 197 23.93 -18.50 17.04
N LYS A 198 23.63 -18.96 18.27
CA LYS A 198 22.31 -19.50 18.65
C LYS A 198 21.18 -18.47 18.64
N GLN A 199 21.52 -17.17 18.68
CA GLN A 199 20.55 -16.09 18.64
C GLN A 199 20.26 -15.63 17.20
N LEU A 200 21.12 -15.98 16.24
CA LEU A 200 20.97 -15.60 14.84
C LEU A 200 20.06 -16.62 14.12
N PRO A 201 19.28 -16.18 13.11
CA PRO A 201 19.32 -14.85 12.51
C PRO A 201 18.49 -13.79 13.26
N PHE A 202 18.96 -12.54 13.25
CA PHE A 202 18.13 -11.40 13.64
C PHE A 202 17.53 -10.77 12.39
N LEU A 203 16.22 -10.53 12.39
CA LEU A 203 15.50 -9.81 11.33
C LEU A 203 14.89 -8.55 11.97
N LEU A 204 15.59 -7.41 11.92
CA LEU A 204 15.15 -6.18 12.60
C LEU A 204 14.62 -5.20 11.57
N TYR A 205 13.43 -4.65 11.76
CA TYR A 205 12.85 -3.69 10.81
C TYR A 205 12.15 -2.52 11.48
N GLN A 206 12.00 -1.42 10.77
CA GLN A 206 11.21 -0.27 11.20
C GLN A 206 10.35 0.24 10.06
N VAL A 207 9.34 1.06 10.39
CA VAL A 207 8.57 1.81 9.41
C VAL A 207 8.56 3.28 9.81
N THR A 208 9.47 4.06 9.25
CA THR A 208 9.71 5.44 9.67
C THR A 208 9.92 6.36 8.47
N ARG A 209 9.88 7.67 8.74
CA ARG A 209 10.17 8.69 7.72
C ARG A 209 11.66 8.73 7.41
N LYS A 210 11.96 8.88 6.13
CA LYS A 210 13.29 9.04 5.56
C LYS A 210 13.35 10.33 4.78
N PHE A 211 14.57 10.85 4.64
CA PHE A 211 14.82 12.12 3.99
C PHE A 211 15.93 11.98 2.96
N ARG A 212 15.68 12.38 1.73
CA ARG A 212 16.67 12.47 0.65
C ARG A 212 16.48 13.82 -0.03
N ASP A 213 17.53 14.61 -0.18
CA ASP A 213 17.44 15.92 -0.84
C ASP A 213 17.45 15.76 -2.36
N GLU A 214 16.41 15.10 -2.87
CA GLU A 214 16.20 14.87 -4.30
C GLU A 214 16.26 16.20 -5.06
N PRO A 215 17.20 16.38 -6.01
CA PRO A 215 17.40 17.65 -6.70
C PRO A 215 16.19 18.09 -7.54
N ARG A 216 15.40 17.12 -8.05
CA ARG A 216 14.20 17.40 -8.84
C ARG A 216 13.05 16.50 -8.38
N PRO A 217 12.40 16.81 -7.24
CA PRO A 217 11.30 16.02 -6.74
C PRO A 217 10.12 16.12 -7.72
N ARG A 218 9.53 14.97 -8.05
CA ARG A 218 8.50 14.83 -9.10
C ARG A 218 7.56 13.68 -8.78
N PHE A 219 6.47 13.56 -9.54
CA PHE A 219 5.53 12.43 -9.44
C PHE A 219 4.87 12.27 -8.06
N GLY A 220 4.62 13.37 -7.36
CA GLY A 220 3.94 13.32 -6.05
C GLY A 220 4.74 12.53 -5.01
N LEU A 221 4.11 11.48 -4.46
CA LEU A 221 4.74 10.60 -3.46
C LEU A 221 5.68 9.54 -4.07
N LEU A 222 5.76 9.42 -5.40
CA LEU A 222 6.67 8.47 -6.05
C LEU A 222 8.13 8.91 -5.91
N ARG A 223 8.40 10.21 -6.02
CA ARG A 223 9.75 10.78 -5.92
C ARG A 223 9.75 12.12 -5.16
N GLY A 224 9.52 12.00 -3.85
CA GLY A 224 9.60 13.11 -2.89
C GLY A 224 10.95 13.18 -2.16
N ARG A 225 11.07 14.19 -1.30
CA ARG A 225 12.21 14.38 -0.40
C ARG A 225 12.00 13.78 0.99
N GLU A 226 10.76 13.79 1.47
CA GLU A 226 10.31 13.15 2.71
C GLU A 226 9.33 12.03 2.36
N PHE A 227 9.59 10.82 2.83
CA PHE A 227 8.77 9.65 2.51
C PHE A 227 8.81 8.60 3.62
N TYR A 228 7.79 7.74 3.70
CA TYR A 228 7.82 6.59 4.60
C TYR A 228 8.46 5.40 3.90
N MET A 229 9.33 4.71 4.64
CA MET A 229 9.97 3.49 4.20
C MET A 229 9.88 2.45 5.31
N LYS A 230 9.60 1.21 4.93
CA LYS A 230 9.97 0.05 5.74
C LYS A 230 11.37 -0.36 5.34
N ASP A 231 12.28 -0.38 6.29
CA ASP A 231 13.66 -0.83 6.13
C ASP A 231 13.91 -1.94 7.14
N MET A 232 14.37 -3.09 6.66
CA MET A 232 14.74 -4.26 7.44
C MET A 232 16.23 -4.53 7.26
N TYR A 233 16.88 -5.00 8.32
CA TYR A 233 18.28 -5.37 8.35
C TYR A 233 18.43 -6.73 9.02
N THR A 234 19.15 -7.63 8.37
CA THR A 234 19.37 -8.98 8.89
C THR A 234 20.80 -9.19 9.32
N PHE A 235 20.98 -10.05 10.31
CA PHE A 235 22.28 -10.45 10.82
C PHE A 235 22.31 -11.97 10.92
N ASP A 236 23.18 -12.57 10.11
CA ASP A 236 23.26 -14.00 9.87
C ASP A 236 24.65 -14.53 10.24
N SER A 237 24.73 -15.83 10.55
CA SER A 237 25.96 -16.46 11.05
C SER A 237 26.92 -16.92 9.95
N SER A 238 26.45 -17.04 8.71
CA SER A 238 27.26 -17.42 7.55
C SER A 238 26.62 -16.90 6.25
N PRO A 239 27.37 -16.85 5.13
CA PRO A 239 26.82 -16.44 3.84
C PRO A 239 25.66 -17.32 3.38
N GLU A 240 25.71 -18.62 3.67
CA GLU A 240 24.64 -19.56 3.33
C GLU A 240 23.36 -19.27 4.13
N ALA A 241 23.49 -18.97 5.42
CA ALA A 241 22.37 -18.54 6.25
C ALA A 241 21.80 -17.21 5.76
N ALA A 242 22.66 -16.24 5.42
CA ALA A 242 22.25 -14.96 4.88
C ALA A 242 21.49 -15.09 3.55
N GLN A 243 21.90 -16.03 2.69
CA GLN A 243 21.19 -16.33 1.45
C GLN A 243 19.79 -16.92 1.70
N GLN A 244 19.65 -17.80 2.69
CA GLN A 244 18.34 -18.35 3.08
C GLN A 244 17.42 -17.24 3.61
N THR A 245 17.94 -16.39 4.50
CA THR A 245 17.21 -15.22 5.03
C THR A 245 16.84 -14.24 3.91
N TYR A 246 17.75 -14.00 2.95
CA TYR A 246 17.46 -13.15 1.79
C TYR A 246 16.31 -13.67 0.94
N ASN A 247 16.28 -14.97 0.66
CA ASN A 247 15.18 -15.60 -0.08
C ASN A 247 13.87 -15.51 0.70
N LEU A 248 13.91 -15.78 2.02
CA LEU A 248 12.75 -15.69 2.91
C LEU A 248 12.12 -14.28 2.89
N VAL A 249 12.94 -13.22 2.98
CA VAL A 249 12.44 -11.83 2.92
C VAL A 249 11.90 -11.49 1.52
N CYS A 250 12.55 -11.97 0.45
CA CYS A 250 12.05 -11.78 -0.91
C CYS A 250 10.67 -12.44 -1.09
N ASP A 251 10.47 -13.65 -0.58
CA ASP A 251 9.20 -14.36 -0.67
C ASP A 251 8.11 -13.65 0.14
N ALA A 252 8.45 -13.06 1.29
CA ALA A 252 7.53 -12.21 2.05
C ALA A 252 7.12 -10.94 1.27
N TYR A 253 8.01 -10.35 0.46
CA TYR A 253 7.65 -9.22 -0.42
C TYR A 253 6.72 -9.68 -1.54
N CYS A 254 6.98 -10.84 -2.14
CA CYS A 254 6.07 -11.44 -3.12
C CYS A 254 4.67 -11.65 -2.52
N SER A 255 4.60 -12.23 -1.32
CA SER A 255 3.35 -12.43 -0.58
C SER A 255 2.62 -11.11 -0.31
N LEU A 256 3.33 -10.07 0.15
CA LEU A 256 2.78 -8.73 0.34
C LEU A 256 2.09 -8.21 -0.91
N PHE A 257 2.80 -8.16 -2.05
CA PHE A 257 2.24 -7.60 -3.27
C PHE A 257 1.07 -8.44 -3.84
N ASN A 258 1.13 -9.77 -3.70
CA ASN A 258 0.02 -10.66 -4.02
C ASN A 258 -1.21 -10.37 -3.16
N ARG A 259 -1.05 -10.19 -1.84
CA ARG A 259 -2.14 -9.83 -0.92
C ARG A 259 -2.75 -8.47 -1.25
N LEU A 260 -1.93 -7.52 -1.70
CA LEU A 260 -2.41 -6.22 -2.18
C LEU A 260 -3.09 -6.29 -3.55
N GLY A 261 -3.06 -7.44 -4.23
CA GLY A 261 -3.63 -7.58 -5.57
C GLY A 261 -2.89 -6.76 -6.64
N LEU A 262 -1.60 -6.47 -6.40
CA LEU A 262 -0.77 -5.70 -7.32
C LEU A 262 0.01 -6.63 -8.23
N ARG A 263 -0.01 -6.38 -9.53
CA ARG A 263 0.88 -7.06 -10.48
C ARG A 263 2.27 -6.46 -10.35
N PHE A 264 3.25 -7.28 -10.01
CA PHE A 264 4.64 -6.89 -9.87
C PHE A 264 5.56 -7.86 -10.61
N VAL A 265 6.80 -7.43 -10.85
CA VAL A 265 7.90 -8.28 -11.31
C VAL A 265 9.08 -8.11 -10.36
N LYS A 266 9.77 -9.22 -10.07
CA LYS A 266 11.04 -9.21 -9.33
C LYS A 266 12.16 -9.27 -10.34
N VAL A 267 13.00 -8.25 -10.39
CA VAL A 267 14.12 -8.14 -11.34
C VAL A 267 15.45 -8.15 -10.60
N GLN A 268 16.46 -8.75 -11.21
CA GLN A 268 17.84 -8.57 -10.73
C GLN A 268 18.27 -7.13 -10.98
N ALA A 269 18.99 -6.56 -10.02
CA ALA A 269 19.34 -5.14 -9.99
C ALA A 269 20.83 -4.93 -9.65
N ASP A 270 21.32 -3.70 -9.88
CA ASP A 270 22.65 -3.29 -9.45
C ASP A 270 22.71 -3.15 -7.90
N VAL A 271 23.91 -3.26 -7.34
CA VAL A 271 24.13 -3.14 -5.88
C VAL A 271 24.37 -1.68 -5.43
N GLY A 272 24.67 -0.79 -6.37
CA GLY A 272 24.81 0.66 -6.18
C GLY A 272 25.78 1.06 -5.06
N SER A 273 25.52 2.23 -4.47
CA SER A 273 26.30 2.78 -3.34
C SER A 273 26.06 2.04 -2.02
N ILE A 274 24.93 1.33 -1.92
CA ILE A 274 24.60 0.44 -0.79
C ILE A 274 25.61 -0.71 -0.74
N GLY A 275 26.09 -1.19 -1.88
CA GLY A 275 27.08 -2.25 -2.03
C GLY A 275 26.48 -3.65 -1.81
N GLY A 276 27.31 -4.68 -1.95
CA GLY A 276 26.87 -6.08 -1.81
C GLY A 276 27.28 -6.95 -3.01
N THR A 277 26.78 -8.19 -3.03
CA THR A 277 27.03 -9.14 -4.14
C THR A 277 25.76 -9.60 -4.85
N MET A 278 24.57 -9.34 -4.28
CA MET A 278 23.29 -9.73 -4.86
C MET A 278 22.21 -8.70 -4.51
N SER A 279 21.39 -8.35 -5.49
CA SER A 279 20.38 -7.30 -5.39
C SER A 279 19.16 -7.62 -6.26
N HIS A 280 17.95 -7.38 -5.74
CA HIS A 280 16.70 -7.51 -6.50
C HIS A 280 15.76 -6.34 -6.22
N GLU A 281 15.14 -5.83 -7.28
CA GLU A 281 14.10 -4.82 -7.23
C GLU A 281 12.72 -5.45 -7.47
N PHE A 282 11.72 -4.88 -6.82
CA PHE A 282 10.31 -5.20 -7.01
C PHE A 282 9.65 -4.04 -7.72
N GLN A 283 9.16 -4.31 -8.92
CA GLN A 283 8.75 -3.30 -9.88
C GLN A 283 7.28 -3.48 -10.24
N LEU A 284 6.52 -2.38 -10.28
CA LEU A 284 5.17 -2.35 -10.85
C LEU A 284 5.25 -1.87 -12.30
N PRO A 285 4.95 -2.72 -13.30
CA PRO A 285 5.03 -2.32 -14.71
C PRO A 285 4.01 -1.23 -15.06
N VAL A 286 4.48 -0.04 -15.45
CA VAL A 286 3.67 1.11 -15.88
C VAL A 286 4.52 2.16 -16.59
N ASP A 287 3.94 2.85 -17.58
CA ASP A 287 4.66 3.77 -18.47
C ASP A 287 5.28 4.99 -17.79
N VAL A 288 4.75 5.40 -16.62
CA VAL A 288 5.32 6.50 -15.83
C VAL A 288 6.53 6.08 -14.99
N GLY A 289 6.81 4.77 -14.94
CA GLY A 289 7.98 4.22 -14.29
C GLY A 289 9.28 4.84 -14.80
N GLU A 290 10.25 5.01 -13.91
CA GLU A 290 11.55 5.56 -14.26
C GLU A 290 12.51 4.47 -14.74
N ASP A 291 12.33 3.25 -14.25
CA ASP A 291 13.19 2.12 -14.57
C ASP A 291 12.73 1.45 -15.85
N ARG A 292 13.69 1.07 -16.68
CA ARG A 292 13.42 0.33 -17.91
C ARG A 292 13.66 -1.15 -17.66
N LEU A 293 12.64 -1.96 -17.94
CA LEU A 293 12.62 -3.39 -17.67
C LEU A 293 12.59 -4.16 -18.99
N ALA A 294 13.38 -5.22 -19.08
CA ALA A 294 13.19 -6.27 -20.08
C ALA A 294 12.33 -7.38 -19.48
N ILE A 295 11.23 -7.72 -20.14
CA ILE A 295 10.32 -8.80 -19.75
C ILE A 295 10.21 -9.81 -20.89
N CYS A 296 10.35 -11.09 -20.56
CA CYS A 296 10.07 -12.15 -21.52
C CYS A 296 8.55 -12.45 -21.56
N PRO A 297 7.90 -12.45 -22.73
CA PRO A 297 6.49 -12.83 -22.84
C PRO A 297 6.27 -14.36 -22.79
N HIS A 298 7.33 -15.15 -22.93
CA HIS A 298 7.25 -16.61 -23.02
C HIS A 298 7.62 -17.35 -21.73
N CYS A 299 8.26 -16.66 -20.76
CA CYS A 299 8.62 -17.24 -19.47
C CYS A 299 8.70 -16.15 -18.39
N SER A 300 8.99 -16.54 -17.15
CA SER A 300 9.03 -15.63 -15.99
C SER A 300 10.30 -14.77 -15.90
N PHE A 301 11.13 -14.69 -16.95
CA PHE A 301 12.34 -13.88 -16.93
C PHE A 301 12.02 -12.38 -17.01
N SER A 302 12.58 -11.62 -16.08
CA SER A 302 12.56 -10.16 -16.09
C SER A 302 13.84 -9.59 -15.47
N ALA A 303 14.38 -8.53 -16.05
CA ALA A 303 15.61 -7.88 -15.58
C ALA A 303 15.53 -6.36 -15.77
N ASN A 304 16.24 -5.60 -14.94
CA ASN A 304 16.46 -4.18 -15.18
C ASN A 304 17.42 -4.03 -16.36
N LEU A 305 17.10 -3.19 -17.35
CA LEU A 305 17.94 -3.01 -18.55
C LEU A 305 19.36 -2.56 -18.21
N GLU A 306 19.56 -1.86 -17.09
CA GLU A 306 20.90 -1.46 -16.62
C GLU A 306 21.80 -2.65 -16.27
N THR A 307 21.21 -3.81 -15.98
CA THR A 307 21.93 -5.05 -15.66
C THR A 307 22.18 -5.97 -16.86
N LEU A 308 21.55 -5.68 -18.00
CA LEU A 308 21.68 -6.49 -19.21
C LEU A 308 22.74 -5.92 -20.16
N ASP A 309 23.49 -6.84 -20.78
CA ASP A 309 24.26 -6.49 -21.97
C ASP A 309 23.28 -6.20 -23.11
N LEU A 310 23.24 -4.96 -23.60
CA LEU A 310 22.33 -4.48 -24.64
C LEU A 310 22.47 -5.23 -25.98
N SER A 311 23.52 -6.05 -26.14
CA SER A 311 23.68 -6.97 -27.28
C SER A 311 22.78 -8.22 -27.20
N GLN A 312 22.21 -8.55 -26.03
CA GLN A 312 21.31 -9.69 -25.83
C GLN A 312 19.84 -9.26 -25.82
N MET A 313 19.20 -9.24 -26.99
CA MET A 313 17.74 -9.04 -27.10
C MET A 313 16.91 -10.33 -26.90
N ASN A 314 17.58 -11.45 -26.63
CA ASN A 314 16.93 -12.73 -26.39
C ASN A 314 16.94 -13.06 -24.89
N CYS A 315 15.84 -13.63 -24.42
CA CYS A 315 15.70 -14.10 -23.06
C CYS A 315 16.75 -15.19 -22.75
N PRO A 316 17.57 -15.05 -21.71
CA PRO A 316 18.59 -16.05 -21.39
C PRO A 316 17.98 -17.40 -20.98
N ALA A 317 16.74 -17.40 -20.47
CA ALA A 317 16.06 -18.61 -20.02
C ALA A 317 15.42 -19.42 -21.16
N CYS A 318 14.83 -18.76 -22.17
CA CYS A 318 14.06 -19.45 -23.22
C CYS A 318 14.40 -19.04 -24.65
N GLN A 319 15.38 -18.15 -24.84
CA GLN A 319 15.84 -17.61 -26.12
C GLN A 319 14.79 -16.84 -26.95
N GLY A 320 13.59 -16.63 -26.41
CA GLY A 320 12.55 -15.81 -27.03
C GLY A 320 12.83 -14.31 -26.90
N PRO A 321 12.18 -13.44 -27.71
CA PRO A 321 12.44 -12.00 -27.69
C PRO A 321 12.05 -11.37 -26.35
N LEU A 322 12.86 -10.44 -25.86
CA LEU A 322 12.51 -9.59 -24.72
C LEU A 322 11.69 -8.38 -25.16
N THR A 323 10.71 -8.00 -24.35
CA THR A 323 9.93 -6.77 -24.54
C THR A 323 10.33 -5.75 -23.49
N GLU A 324 10.58 -4.51 -23.92
CA GLU A 324 10.86 -3.42 -23.01
C GLU A 324 9.55 -2.84 -22.44
N THR A 325 9.54 -2.59 -21.13
CA THR A 325 8.50 -1.81 -20.46
C THR A 325 9.13 -0.91 -19.41
N LYS A 326 8.34 -0.05 -18.77
CA LYS A 326 8.78 0.79 -17.66
C LYS A 326 8.21 0.29 -16.34
N GLY A 327 8.89 0.58 -15.24
CA GLY A 327 8.52 0.12 -13.90
C GLY A 327 8.65 1.19 -12.82
N ILE A 328 7.77 1.14 -11.83
CA ILE A 328 7.94 1.86 -10.57
C ILE A 328 8.54 0.90 -9.54
N GLU A 329 9.76 1.19 -9.08
CA GLU A 329 10.43 0.45 -8.01
C GLU A 329 9.73 0.69 -6.67
N VAL A 330 9.09 -0.34 -6.14
CA VAL A 330 8.36 -0.29 -4.86
C VAL A 330 9.11 -0.96 -3.71
N GLY A 331 10.15 -1.73 -4.02
CA GLY A 331 10.99 -2.39 -3.04
C GLY A 331 12.33 -2.83 -3.61
N HIS A 332 13.32 -2.93 -2.73
CA HIS A 332 14.69 -3.29 -3.09
C HIS A 332 15.33 -4.12 -1.98
N THR A 333 15.98 -5.20 -2.33
CA THR A 333 16.64 -6.11 -1.40
C THR A 333 18.10 -6.32 -1.76
N PHE A 334 19.00 -6.16 -0.80
CA PHE A 334 20.45 -6.28 -0.97
C PHE A 334 21.03 -7.28 0.01
N TYR A 335 21.96 -8.11 -0.47
CA TYR A 335 22.88 -8.84 0.39
C TYR A 335 24.19 -8.06 0.52
N LEU A 336 24.47 -7.56 1.72
CA LEU A 336 25.55 -6.62 2.03
C LEU A 336 26.86 -7.31 2.43
N GLY A 337 26.79 -8.62 2.73
CA GLY A 337 27.91 -9.36 3.30
C GLY A 337 28.37 -8.75 4.63
N THR A 338 29.69 -8.64 4.81
CA THR A 338 30.30 -8.05 6.02
C THR A 338 30.65 -6.56 5.90
N LYS A 339 30.11 -5.85 4.89
CA LYS A 339 30.47 -4.44 4.61
C LYS A 339 30.36 -3.53 5.84
N TYR A 340 29.24 -3.57 6.54
CA TYR A 340 29.02 -2.72 7.72
C TYR A 340 29.51 -3.39 9.01
N SER A 341 29.32 -4.71 9.15
CA SER A 341 29.73 -5.43 10.36
C SER A 341 31.23 -5.36 10.59
N SER A 342 32.06 -5.39 9.53
CA SER A 342 33.52 -5.22 9.63
C SER A 342 33.93 -3.84 10.15
N ILE A 343 33.20 -2.77 9.80
CA ILE A 343 33.49 -1.39 10.20
C ILE A 343 33.12 -1.14 11.65
N PHE A 344 31.93 -1.59 12.07
CA PHE A 344 31.43 -1.37 13.44
C PHE A 344 31.80 -2.51 14.40
N ASN A 345 32.50 -3.53 13.93
CA ASN A 345 32.85 -4.72 14.69
C ASN A 345 31.62 -5.46 15.25
N ALA A 346 30.57 -5.60 14.44
CA ALA A 346 29.38 -6.36 14.80
C ALA A 346 29.68 -7.87 14.72
N GLN A 347 30.10 -8.43 15.86
CA GLN A 347 30.57 -9.81 15.99
C GLN A 347 29.65 -10.67 16.84
N PHE A 348 29.74 -11.98 16.62
CA PHE A 348 29.12 -13.01 17.47
C PHE A 348 30.10 -14.16 17.72
N THR A 349 29.81 -14.94 18.76
CA THR A 349 30.55 -16.16 19.08
C THR A 349 30.00 -17.32 18.27
N ASN A 350 30.83 -17.87 17.39
CA ASN A 350 30.46 -18.95 16.48
C ASN A 350 30.44 -20.33 17.18
N VAL A 351 30.09 -21.37 16.42
CA VAL A 351 29.99 -22.76 16.94
C VAL A 351 31.31 -23.29 17.53
N TYR A 352 32.44 -22.73 17.12
CA TYR A 352 33.79 -23.10 17.59
C TYR A 352 34.28 -22.20 18.73
N GLY A 353 33.43 -21.33 19.29
CA GLY A 353 33.81 -20.41 20.37
C GLY A 353 34.65 -19.20 19.94
N LYS A 354 34.84 -18.98 18.64
CA LYS A 354 35.59 -17.83 18.09
C LYS A 354 34.65 -16.68 17.74
N GLN A 355 35.17 -15.46 17.77
CA GLN A 355 34.42 -14.30 17.25
C GLN A 355 34.42 -14.32 15.72
N SER A 356 33.24 -14.10 15.14
CA SER A 356 33.00 -13.99 13.70
C SER A 356 32.15 -12.75 13.42
N LEU A 357 32.37 -12.09 12.28
CA LEU A 357 31.54 -10.98 11.83
C LEU A 357 30.18 -11.49 11.38
N ALA A 358 29.11 -10.75 11.67
CA ALA A 358 27.78 -11.06 11.16
C ALA A 358 27.68 -10.76 9.66
N GLU A 359 27.08 -11.66 8.89
CA GLU A 359 26.67 -11.41 7.51
C GLU A 359 25.38 -10.59 7.50
N MET A 360 25.27 -9.63 6.59
CA MET A 360 24.16 -8.67 6.62
C MET A 360 23.37 -8.63 5.31
N GLY A 361 22.06 -8.38 5.44
CA GLY A 361 21.18 -7.99 4.35
C GLY A 361 20.40 -6.72 4.70
N CYS A 362 19.97 -5.96 3.69
CA CYS A 362 19.02 -4.85 3.89
C CYS A 362 17.89 -4.87 2.87
N TYR A 363 16.68 -4.55 3.33
CA TYR A 363 15.45 -4.78 2.58
C TYR A 363 14.47 -3.60 2.74
N GLY A 364 14.33 -2.81 1.68
CA GLY A 364 13.52 -1.59 1.62
C GLY A 364 12.16 -1.79 0.94
N LEU A 365 11.11 -1.16 1.47
CA LEU A 365 9.82 -0.96 0.80
C LEU A 365 9.44 0.51 0.94
N GLY A 366 9.20 1.20 -0.16
CA GLY A 366 8.74 2.59 -0.15
C GLY A 366 7.25 2.65 0.19
N VAL A 367 6.87 2.80 1.46
CA VAL A 367 5.47 2.70 1.91
C VAL A 367 4.59 3.74 1.23
N THR A 368 4.97 5.02 1.25
CA THR A 368 4.22 6.08 0.55
C THR A 368 4.27 5.93 -0.96
N ARG A 369 5.39 5.38 -1.49
CA ARG A 369 5.53 5.10 -2.92
C ARG A 369 4.60 3.97 -3.37
N ILE A 370 4.46 2.89 -2.61
CA ILE A 370 3.53 1.78 -2.86
C ILE A 370 2.10 2.29 -2.96
N LEU A 371 1.67 3.20 -2.07
CA LEU A 371 0.33 3.78 -2.13
C LEU A 371 0.10 4.55 -3.43
N ALA A 372 1.03 5.43 -3.81
CA ALA A 372 0.90 6.20 -5.05
C ALA A 372 1.00 5.30 -6.29
N ALA A 373 1.89 4.30 -6.28
CA ALA A 373 2.04 3.32 -7.35
C ALA A 373 0.77 2.48 -7.52
N ALA A 374 0.13 2.06 -6.43
CA ALA A 374 -1.14 1.36 -6.47
C ALA A 374 -2.25 2.22 -7.10
N ILE A 375 -2.34 3.50 -6.73
CA ILE A 375 -3.28 4.44 -7.36
C ILE A 375 -2.96 4.61 -8.85
N GLU A 376 -1.68 4.71 -9.22
CA GLU A 376 -1.26 4.83 -10.62
C GLU A 376 -1.73 3.64 -11.47
N VAL A 377 -1.52 2.41 -10.98
CA VAL A 377 -1.82 1.21 -11.77
C VAL A 377 -3.29 0.79 -11.72
N LEU A 378 -4.02 1.09 -10.64
CA LEU A 378 -5.42 0.66 -10.48
C LEU A 378 -6.45 1.71 -10.92
N SER A 379 -6.13 2.99 -10.81
CA SER A 379 -7.12 4.06 -11.02
C SER A 379 -7.47 4.24 -12.49
N THR A 380 -8.72 4.65 -12.74
CA THR A 380 -9.12 5.17 -14.05
C THR A 380 -8.59 6.59 -14.22
N GLU A 381 -8.86 7.23 -15.36
CA GLU A 381 -8.41 8.60 -15.60
C GLU A 381 -8.93 9.61 -14.55
N ASP A 382 -10.15 9.42 -14.05
CA ASP A 382 -10.82 10.42 -13.21
C ASP A 382 -11.19 9.93 -11.81
N CYS A 383 -11.03 8.63 -11.53
CA CYS A 383 -11.48 8.03 -10.29
C CYS A 383 -10.36 7.22 -9.63
N VAL A 384 -10.11 7.50 -8.35
CA VAL A 384 -9.18 6.70 -7.56
C VAL A 384 -9.70 5.27 -7.45
N ARG A 385 -8.79 4.31 -7.52
CA ARG A 385 -9.03 2.92 -7.14
C ARG A 385 -7.94 2.48 -6.17
N TRP A 386 -8.38 1.77 -5.13
CA TRP A 386 -7.51 1.28 -4.08
C TRP A 386 -7.37 -0.23 -4.20
N PRO A 387 -6.21 -0.80 -3.80
CA PRO A 387 -6.19 -2.17 -3.33
C PRO A 387 -7.27 -2.34 -2.27
N SER A 388 -8.08 -3.40 -2.34
CA SER A 388 -9.24 -3.58 -1.43
C SER A 388 -8.85 -3.48 0.05
N LEU A 389 -7.69 -4.04 0.39
CA LEU A 389 -7.10 -4.00 1.73
C LEU A 389 -6.67 -2.59 2.20
N LEU A 390 -6.37 -1.69 1.27
CA LEU A 390 -5.85 -0.34 1.57
C LEU A 390 -6.90 0.75 1.43
N ALA A 391 -8.09 0.43 0.91
CA ALA A 391 -9.18 1.39 0.79
C ALA A 391 -9.42 2.07 2.15
N PRO A 392 -9.41 3.42 2.23
CA PRO A 392 -9.58 4.12 3.52
C PRO A 392 -10.85 3.67 4.24
N TYR A 393 -11.96 3.57 3.52
CA TYR A 393 -13.22 3.02 3.98
C TYR A 393 -13.73 2.03 2.94
N GLN A 394 -14.28 0.90 3.39
CA GLN A 394 -14.80 -0.15 2.51
C GLN A 394 -16.14 0.22 1.87
N ALA A 395 -17.01 0.93 2.62
CA ALA A 395 -18.34 1.27 2.14
C ALA A 395 -18.74 2.71 2.44
N CYS A 396 -19.45 3.34 1.49
CA CYS A 396 -20.09 4.64 1.67
C CYS A 396 -21.60 4.51 1.44
N LEU A 397 -22.40 4.84 2.46
CA LEU A 397 -23.86 4.79 2.43
C LEU A 397 -24.41 6.18 2.11
N ILE A 398 -25.27 6.27 1.09
CA ILE A 398 -25.85 7.52 0.62
C ILE A 398 -27.36 7.50 0.88
N PRO A 399 -27.84 8.23 1.90
CA PRO A 399 -29.28 8.39 2.14
C PRO A 399 -29.96 9.24 1.06
N PRO A 400 -31.29 9.19 0.94
CA PRO A 400 -32.06 10.09 0.07
C PRO A 400 -31.76 11.56 0.32
N LYS A 401 -32.06 12.41 -0.66
CA LYS A 401 -32.00 13.86 -0.47
C LYS A 401 -33.10 14.29 0.51
N LYS A 402 -32.77 15.17 1.47
CA LYS A 402 -33.75 15.72 2.41
C LYS A 402 -34.88 16.43 1.65
N GLY A 403 -36.12 16.06 1.95
CA GLY A 403 -37.32 16.61 1.30
C GLY A 403 -37.66 15.97 -0.06
N SER A 404 -36.95 14.92 -0.50
CA SER A 404 -37.38 14.13 -1.67
C SER A 404 -38.53 13.19 -1.33
N LYS A 405 -39.15 12.60 -2.37
CA LYS A 405 -40.24 11.61 -2.21
C LYS A 405 -39.77 10.37 -1.43
N GLU A 406 -38.48 10.07 -1.53
CA GLU A 406 -37.81 8.93 -0.90
C GLU A 406 -37.30 9.24 0.51
N ALA A 407 -37.56 10.43 1.08
CA ALA A 407 -37.01 10.85 2.37
C ALA A 407 -37.30 9.87 3.52
N ALA A 408 -38.41 9.12 3.46
CA ALA A 408 -38.74 8.07 4.43
C ALA A 408 -37.70 6.94 4.48
N ALA A 409 -36.97 6.66 3.39
CA ALA A 409 -35.92 5.64 3.35
C ALA A 409 -34.61 6.07 4.05
N SER A 410 -34.51 7.31 4.52
CA SER A 410 -33.32 7.79 5.25
C SER A 410 -33.12 7.08 6.58
N GLU A 411 -34.19 6.64 7.24
CA GLU A 411 -34.09 5.86 8.47
C GLU A 411 -33.62 4.43 8.18
N LEU A 412 -34.14 3.81 7.11
CA LEU A 412 -33.76 2.45 6.69
C LEU A 412 -32.26 2.31 6.42
N ILE A 413 -31.66 3.26 5.70
CA ILE A 413 -30.22 3.22 5.44
C ILE A 413 -29.39 3.57 6.68
N GLY A 414 -29.92 4.41 7.59
CA GLY A 414 -29.30 4.65 8.89
C GLY A 414 -29.22 3.38 9.72
N GLN A 415 -30.32 2.63 9.78
CA GLN A 415 -30.39 1.33 10.45
C GLN A 415 -29.51 0.28 9.79
N LEU A 416 -29.44 0.28 8.45
CA LEU A 416 -28.50 -0.58 7.72
C LEU A 416 -27.04 -0.25 8.10
N CYS A 417 -26.68 1.03 8.19
CA CYS A 417 -25.34 1.47 8.61
C CYS A 417 -24.99 0.95 10.02
N ASP A 418 -25.91 1.09 10.97
CA ASP A 418 -25.71 0.62 12.34
C ASP A 418 -25.58 -0.90 12.36
N HIS A 419 -26.46 -1.60 11.63
CA HIS A 419 -26.47 -3.05 11.58
C HIS A 419 -25.20 -3.62 10.95
N ILE A 420 -24.68 -3.03 9.87
CA ILE A 420 -23.38 -3.42 9.30
C ILE A 420 -22.28 -3.26 10.35
N THR A 421 -22.25 -2.13 11.05
CA THR A 421 -21.21 -1.80 12.03
C THR A 421 -21.27 -2.70 13.28
N GLU A 422 -22.45 -3.18 13.64
CA GLU A 422 -22.67 -4.05 14.81
C GLU A 422 -22.51 -5.54 14.48
N ALA A 423 -23.03 -5.99 13.34
CA ALA A 423 -23.08 -7.41 12.98
C ALA A 423 -21.85 -7.89 12.20
N VAL A 424 -21.06 -6.99 11.62
CA VAL A 424 -19.83 -7.31 10.88
C VAL A 424 -18.63 -6.63 11.56
N PRO A 425 -18.02 -7.24 12.61
CA PRO A 425 -17.00 -6.59 13.43
C PRO A 425 -15.80 -6.07 12.63
N GLN A 426 -15.40 -6.77 11.56
CA GLN A 426 -14.30 -6.36 10.68
C GLN A 426 -14.60 -5.09 9.88
N LEU A 427 -15.87 -4.68 9.78
CA LEU A 427 -16.29 -3.41 9.17
C LEU A 427 -16.50 -2.29 10.19
N HIS A 428 -16.20 -2.52 11.47
CA HIS A 428 -16.27 -1.47 12.46
C HIS A 428 -15.34 -0.32 12.12
N GLY A 429 -15.90 0.87 11.90
CA GLY A 429 -15.15 2.05 11.49
C GLY A 429 -14.71 2.06 10.03
N GLU A 430 -15.17 1.11 9.20
CA GLU A 430 -14.88 0.98 7.76
C GLU A 430 -16.02 1.49 6.87
N VAL A 431 -17.11 1.92 7.50
CA VAL A 431 -18.35 2.33 6.82
C VAL A 431 -18.62 3.79 7.11
N LEU A 432 -18.82 4.58 6.05
CA LEU A 432 -19.18 5.99 6.12
C LEU A 432 -20.65 6.19 5.77
N LEU A 433 -21.32 7.12 6.45
CA LEU A 433 -22.59 7.67 6.03
C LEU A 433 -22.38 9.07 5.42
N ASP A 434 -22.77 9.24 4.15
CA ASP A 434 -22.77 10.55 3.50
C ASP A 434 -24.01 11.36 3.91
N ASP A 435 -23.90 12.01 5.06
CA ASP A 435 -24.95 12.80 5.71
C ASP A 435 -25.18 14.17 5.07
N ARG A 436 -24.53 14.48 3.94
CA ARG A 436 -24.72 15.72 3.17
C ARG A 436 -26.04 15.69 2.37
N THR A 437 -27.15 15.41 3.04
CA THR A 437 -28.50 15.19 2.49
C THR A 437 -29.11 16.40 1.79
N HIS A 438 -28.48 17.57 1.87
CA HIS A 438 -28.82 18.74 1.05
C HIS A 438 -28.44 18.54 -0.44
N LEU A 439 -27.46 17.67 -0.72
CA LEU A 439 -27.01 17.31 -2.07
C LEU A 439 -27.86 16.18 -2.68
N THR A 440 -27.94 16.16 -4.01
CA THR A 440 -28.57 15.06 -4.74
C THR A 440 -27.76 13.76 -4.56
N ILE A 441 -28.43 12.61 -4.74
CA ILE A 441 -27.75 11.31 -4.75
C ILE A 441 -26.67 11.29 -5.85
N GLY A 442 -26.98 11.80 -7.05
CA GLY A 442 -26.03 11.83 -8.17
C GLY A 442 -24.74 12.60 -7.87
N ASN A 443 -24.82 13.76 -7.20
CA ASN A 443 -23.62 14.52 -6.82
C ASN A 443 -22.79 13.75 -5.79
N ARG A 444 -23.43 13.14 -4.79
CA ARG A 444 -22.75 12.34 -3.76
C ARG A 444 -22.15 11.05 -4.31
N LEU A 445 -22.82 10.40 -5.27
CA LEU A 445 -22.28 9.24 -5.99
C LEU A 445 -21.05 9.63 -6.83
N LYS A 446 -21.09 10.79 -7.52
CA LYS A 446 -19.92 11.30 -8.25
C LYS A 446 -18.72 11.50 -7.32
N ASP A 447 -18.94 12.08 -6.14
CA ASP A 447 -17.90 12.21 -5.12
C ASP A 447 -17.39 10.83 -4.69
N ALA A 448 -18.30 9.92 -4.33
CA ALA A 448 -17.96 8.57 -3.89
C ALA A 448 -17.11 7.80 -4.93
N ASN A 449 -17.46 7.94 -6.22
CA ASN A 449 -16.71 7.35 -7.34
C ASN A 449 -15.28 7.90 -7.42
N LYS A 450 -15.12 9.22 -7.27
CA LYS A 450 -13.80 9.88 -7.29
C LYS A 450 -12.90 9.42 -6.14
N PHE A 451 -13.47 9.26 -4.95
CA PHE A 451 -12.75 8.79 -3.76
C PHE A 451 -12.38 7.29 -3.82
N GLY A 452 -13.10 6.52 -4.63
CA GLY A 452 -12.78 5.11 -4.88
C GLY A 452 -13.23 4.16 -3.77
N TYR A 453 -14.33 4.46 -3.05
CA TYR A 453 -14.88 3.50 -2.08
C TYR A 453 -15.22 2.19 -2.78
N PRO A 454 -14.74 1.02 -2.33
CA PRO A 454 -15.04 -0.25 -2.99
C PRO A 454 -16.54 -0.49 -3.19
N PHE A 455 -17.35 -0.16 -2.18
CA PHE A 455 -18.81 -0.27 -2.22
C PHE A 455 -19.48 1.08 -1.95
N VAL A 456 -20.46 1.44 -2.79
CA VAL A 456 -21.36 2.58 -2.53
C VAL A 456 -22.80 2.06 -2.47
N ILE A 457 -23.48 2.29 -1.35
CA ILE A 457 -24.81 1.73 -1.07
C ILE A 457 -25.80 2.88 -0.97
N ILE A 458 -26.82 2.88 -1.81
CA ILE A 458 -27.77 3.97 -1.97
C ILE A 458 -29.17 3.50 -1.59
N ALA A 459 -29.86 4.29 -0.78
CA ALA A 459 -31.30 4.17 -0.59
C ALA A 459 -32.02 5.07 -1.60
N GLY A 460 -32.35 4.49 -2.75
CA GLY A 460 -33.11 5.14 -3.82
C GLY A 460 -34.61 4.85 -3.72
N LYS A 461 -35.32 4.93 -4.85
CA LYS A 461 -36.77 4.68 -4.93
C LYS A 461 -37.16 3.28 -4.43
N ARG A 462 -36.36 2.25 -4.77
CA ARG A 462 -36.62 0.85 -4.41
C ARG A 462 -36.43 0.54 -2.92
N ALA A 463 -35.85 1.47 -2.15
CA ALA A 463 -35.75 1.31 -0.71
C ALA A 463 -37.12 1.47 0.00
N LEU A 464 -38.13 1.97 -0.71
CA LEU A 464 -39.51 2.06 -0.22
C LEU A 464 -40.39 0.86 -0.64
N GLU A 465 -39.85 -0.09 -1.38
CA GLU A 465 -40.54 -1.33 -1.75
C GLU A 465 -40.56 -2.31 -0.56
N ASP A 466 -41.42 -3.34 -0.64
CA ASP A 466 -41.47 -4.43 0.34
C ASP A 466 -41.17 -5.76 -0.38
N PRO A 467 -40.00 -6.40 -0.12
CA PRO A 467 -38.94 -5.96 0.79
C PRO A 467 -38.13 -4.78 0.21
N ALA A 468 -37.53 -3.98 1.10
CA ALA A 468 -36.71 -2.83 0.71
C ALA A 468 -35.43 -3.27 -0.02
N HIS A 469 -35.15 -2.64 -1.16
CA HIS A 469 -33.93 -2.88 -1.94
C HIS A 469 -33.01 -1.65 -1.98
N PHE A 470 -31.73 -1.88 -1.73
CA PHE A 470 -30.66 -0.91 -1.82
C PHE A 470 -29.88 -1.09 -3.11
N GLU A 471 -29.53 0.01 -3.76
CA GLU A 471 -28.67 0.02 -4.94
C GLU A 471 -27.21 -0.02 -4.47
N VAL A 472 -26.46 -1.04 -4.90
CA VAL A 472 -25.07 -1.29 -4.50
C VAL A 472 -24.17 -1.20 -5.72
N TRP A 473 -23.24 -0.24 -5.68
CA TRP A 473 -22.22 -0.04 -6.69
C TRP A 473 -20.91 -0.70 -6.25
N CYS A 474 -20.44 -1.67 -7.02
CA CYS A 474 -19.14 -2.31 -6.85
C CYS A 474 -18.10 -1.60 -7.72
N GLN A 475 -17.37 -0.63 -7.16
CA GLN A 475 -16.55 0.31 -7.95
C GLN A 475 -15.40 -0.35 -8.71
N ASN A 476 -14.86 -1.46 -8.20
CA ASN A 476 -13.76 -2.19 -8.82
C ASN A 476 -14.20 -2.98 -10.06
N THR A 477 -15.47 -3.40 -10.14
CA THR A 477 -16.01 -4.13 -11.31
C THR A 477 -16.93 -3.31 -12.18
N GLY A 478 -17.44 -2.18 -11.67
CA GLY A 478 -18.44 -1.37 -12.34
C GLY A 478 -19.85 -1.97 -12.32
N GLU A 479 -20.07 -3.07 -11.60
CA GLU A 479 -21.37 -3.70 -11.47
C GLU A 479 -22.28 -2.92 -10.51
N VAL A 480 -23.56 -2.81 -10.86
CA VAL A 480 -24.61 -2.24 -10.02
C VAL A 480 -25.67 -3.30 -9.78
N VAL A 481 -25.90 -3.64 -8.52
CA VAL A 481 -26.89 -4.64 -8.11
C VAL A 481 -27.90 -4.03 -7.15
N PHE A 482 -29.11 -4.61 -7.09
CA PHE A 482 -30.13 -4.22 -6.12
C PHE A 482 -30.28 -5.37 -5.12
N LEU A 483 -29.97 -5.09 -3.85
CA LEU A 483 -29.94 -6.10 -2.80
C LEU A 483 -30.90 -5.73 -1.67
N THR A 484 -31.55 -6.72 -1.08
CA THR A 484 -32.24 -6.55 0.21
C THR A 484 -31.22 -6.26 1.31
N LYS A 485 -31.69 -5.89 2.50
CA LYS A 485 -30.83 -5.76 3.69
C LYS A 485 -29.92 -6.98 3.86
N ASP A 486 -30.48 -8.18 3.83
CA ASP A 486 -29.73 -9.42 4.04
C ASP A 486 -28.70 -9.65 2.93
N GLY A 487 -29.05 -9.37 1.67
CA GLY A 487 -28.11 -9.45 0.56
C GLY A 487 -26.94 -8.48 0.69
N VAL A 488 -27.16 -7.26 1.19
CA VAL A 488 -26.06 -6.32 1.49
C VAL A 488 -25.15 -6.88 2.59
N MET A 489 -25.73 -7.46 3.64
CA MET A 489 -24.98 -8.05 4.75
C MET A 489 -24.12 -9.24 4.28
N ASP A 490 -24.68 -10.12 3.45
CA ASP A 490 -23.96 -11.28 2.91
C ASP A 490 -22.77 -10.85 2.05
N LEU A 491 -22.96 -9.85 1.19
CA LEU A 491 -21.90 -9.27 0.37
C LEU A 491 -20.78 -8.68 1.25
N LEU A 492 -21.16 -7.86 2.23
CA LEU A 492 -20.19 -7.13 3.07
C LEU A 492 -19.47 -8.03 4.07
N THR A 493 -20.05 -9.15 4.49
CA THR A 493 -19.40 -10.12 5.38
C THR A 493 -18.17 -10.77 4.73
N GLN A 494 -18.13 -10.81 3.40
CA GLN A 494 -17.02 -11.39 2.63
C GLN A 494 -15.87 -10.40 2.42
N VAL A 495 -16.05 -9.13 2.78
CA VAL A 495 -15.03 -8.09 2.64
C VAL A 495 -13.93 -8.30 3.68
N GLN A 496 -12.69 -8.40 3.20
CA GLN A 496 -11.51 -8.50 4.04
C GLN A 496 -11.02 -7.11 4.45
N THR A 497 -10.70 -6.95 5.74
CA THR A 497 -10.09 -5.74 6.31
C THR A 497 -8.91 -6.13 7.21
N ILE A 498 -8.15 -5.13 7.70
CA ILE A 498 -6.86 -5.30 8.41
C ILE A 498 -6.80 -4.53 9.73
#